data_AF-A0A3F2U9L6-F1
#
_entry.id   AF-A0A3F2U9L6-F1
#
_cell.length_a   1.000
_cell.length_b   1.000
_cell.length_c   1.000
_cell.angle_alpha   90.00
_cell.angle_beta   90.00
_cell.angle_gamma   90.00
#
_symmetry.space_group_name_H-M   'P 1'
#
loop_
_entity.id
_entity.type
_entity.pdbx_description
1 polymer ?
#
loop_
_entity_poly.entity_id
_entity_poly.type
_entity_poly.pdbx_seq_one_letter_code
_entity_poly.pdbx_strand_id
1 'polypeptide(L)'
;MTEIDTEAREQWGLVNTPLGESWSGRTRYAAAMYFYKRGELPAEVLEVYRLCSRLDHQDPLAIVRDRGVGKEWLKRMEAGGA
;
A
#
# COMPACT_ATOMS: atom_id res chain seq x y z
N MET A 1 6.85 -14.25 17.58
CA MET A 1 6.12 -13.79 16.38
C MET A 1 4.69 -14.28 16.52
N THR A 2 3.71 -13.37 16.60
CA THR A 2 2.29 -13.72 16.67
C THR A 2 1.73 -13.89 15.26
N GLU A 3 0.57 -14.52 15.10
CA GLU A 3 -0.08 -14.68 13.78
C GLU A 3 -0.35 -13.32 13.09
N ILE A 4 -0.68 -12.28 13.88
CA ILE A 4 -0.87 -10.91 13.41
C ILE A 4 0.42 -10.32 12.81
N ASP A 5 1.57 -10.67 13.38
CA ASP A 5 2.88 -10.22 12.91
C ASP A 5 3.26 -10.90 11.58
N THR A 6 2.94 -12.19 11.44
CA THR A 6 3.10 -12.95 10.20
C THR A 6 2.23 -12.37 9.07
N GLU A 7 0.93 -12.16 9.33
CA GLU A 7 0.04 -11.59 8.32
C GLU A 7 0.47 -10.17 7.93
N ALA A 8 0.86 -9.33 8.90
CA ALA A 8 1.36 -7.99 8.60
C ALA A 8 2.57 -8.00 7.67
N ARG A 9 3.50 -8.94 7.87
CA ARG A 9 4.67 -9.14 7.01
C ARG A 9 4.27 -9.56 5.60
N GLU A 10 3.33 -10.48 5.46
CA GLU A 10 2.82 -10.91 4.15
C GLU A 10 2.13 -9.76 3.41
N GLN A 11 1.24 -9.04 4.10
CA GLN A 11 0.55 -7.88 3.53
C GLN A 11 1.53 -6.77 3.17
N TRP A 12 2.61 -6.61 3.92
CA TRP A 12 3.68 -5.67 3.57
C TRP A 12 4.38 -6.05 2.27
N GLY A 13 4.64 -7.34 2.04
CA GLY A 13 5.13 -7.82 0.74
C GLY A 13 4.16 -7.51 -0.39
N LEU A 14 2.87 -7.79 -0.19
CA LEU A 14 1.83 -7.60 -1.20
C LEU A 14 1.60 -6.11 -1.55
N VAL A 15 1.66 -5.19 -0.58
CA VAL A 15 1.51 -3.75 -0.85
C VAL A 15 2.67 -3.18 -1.68
N ASN A 16 3.81 -3.90 -1.70
CA ASN A 16 5.01 -3.60 -2.49
C ASN A 16 5.11 -4.42 -3.79
N THR A 17 4.05 -5.11 -4.22
CA THR A 17 4.04 -5.87 -5.48
C THR A 17 4.52 -4.99 -6.64
N PRO A 18 5.49 -5.44 -7.47
CA PRO A 18 6.05 -4.63 -8.54
C PRO A 18 5.01 -4.05 -9.52
N LEU A 19 5.33 -2.89 -10.10
CA LEU A 19 4.50 -2.26 -11.12
C LEU A 19 4.52 -3.07 -12.42
N GLY A 20 3.39 -3.13 -13.11
CA GLY A 20 3.25 -3.76 -14.42
C GLY A 20 3.08 -5.27 -14.41
N GLU A 21 3.20 -5.93 -13.26
CA GLU A 21 2.74 -7.31 -13.11
C GLU A 21 1.21 -7.38 -13.25
N SER A 22 0.72 -8.40 -13.94
CA SER A 22 -0.72 -8.58 -14.15
C SER A 22 -1.46 -8.67 -12.81
N TRP A 23 -2.48 -7.84 -12.64
CA TRP A 23 -3.28 -7.69 -11.43
C TRP A 23 -2.57 -7.06 -10.22
N SER A 24 -1.33 -6.59 -10.38
CA SER A 24 -0.55 -6.00 -9.29
C SER A 24 -1.21 -4.77 -8.66
N GLY A 25 -1.98 -3.98 -9.43
CA GLY A 25 -2.76 -2.88 -8.88
C GLY A 25 -3.79 -3.35 -7.86
N ARG A 26 -4.49 -4.46 -8.15
CA ARG A 26 -5.48 -5.05 -7.23
C ARG A 26 -4.81 -5.65 -6.01
N THR A 27 -3.67 -6.31 -6.19
CA THR A 27 -2.88 -6.88 -5.10
C THR A 27 -2.44 -5.80 -4.11
N ARG A 28 -1.86 -4.70 -4.62
CA ARG A 28 -1.46 -3.56 -3.79
C ARG A 28 -2.64 -2.95 -3.05
N TYR A 29 -3.79 -2.80 -3.70
CA TYR A 29 -5.00 -2.27 -3.05
C TYR A 29 -5.56 -3.19 -1.96
N ALA A 30 -5.63 -4.50 -2.22
CA ALA A 30 -6.10 -5.47 -1.23
C ALA A 30 -5.21 -5.47 0.03
N ALA A 31 -3.89 -5.36 -0.16
CA ALA A 31 -2.95 -5.22 0.94
C ALA A 31 -3.06 -3.86 1.67
N ALA A 32 -3.25 -2.76 0.93
CA ALA A 32 -3.48 -1.45 1.54
C ALA A 32 -4.75 -1.43 2.42
N MET A 33 -5.81 -2.17 2.03
CA MET A 33 -7.02 -2.33 2.83
C MET A 33 -6.76 -2.99 4.19
N TYR A 34 -5.80 -3.90 4.29
CA TYR A 34 -5.39 -4.51 5.56
C TYR A 34 -4.85 -3.45 6.53
N PHE A 35 -3.89 -2.63 6.09
CA PHE A 35 -3.31 -1.57 6.90
C PHE A 35 -4.32 -0.46 7.24
N TYR A 36 -5.25 -0.17 6.32
CA TYR A 36 -6.34 0.76 6.60
C TYR A 36 -7.26 0.26 7.73
N LYS A 37 -7.66 -1.02 7.70
CA LYS A 37 -8.50 -1.61 8.76
C LYS A 37 -7.82 -1.59 10.14
N ARG A 38 -6.49 -1.54 10.18
CA ARG A 38 -5.68 -1.41 11.40
C ARG A 38 -5.43 0.04 11.83
N GLY A 39 -5.87 1.03 11.05
CA GLY A 39 -5.61 2.45 11.30
C GLY A 39 -4.18 2.89 10.96
N GLU A 40 -3.41 2.05 10.26
CA GLU A 40 -2.00 2.31 9.92
C GLU A 40 -1.82 3.02 8.57
N LEU A 41 -2.87 3.04 7.75
CA LEU A 41 -2.91 3.70 6.45
C LEU A 41 -4.15 4.61 6.42
N PRO A 42 -4.02 5.93 6.14
CA PRO A 42 -5.15 6.85 6.19
C PRO A 42 -6.06 6.72 4.97
N ALA A 43 -7.35 7.05 5.12
CA ALA A 43 -8.36 6.89 4.07
C ALA A 43 -7.99 7.58 2.74
N GLU A 44 -7.37 8.75 2.80
CA GLU A 44 -6.88 9.50 1.65
C GLU A 44 -5.82 8.75 0.82
N VAL A 45 -4.94 7.99 1.49
CA VAL A 45 -3.95 7.13 0.83
C VAL A 45 -4.66 5.90 0.26
N LEU A 46 -5.58 5.30 1.00
CA LEU A 46 -6.32 4.12 0.53
C LEU A 46 -7.06 4.41 -0.77
N GLU A 47 -7.65 5.59 -0.88
CA GLU A 47 -8.34 6.02 -2.09
C GLU A 47 -7.41 6.10 -3.29
N VAL A 48 -6.16 6.53 -3.11
CA VAL A 48 -5.15 6.49 -4.18
C VAL A 48 -4.88 5.06 -4.62
N TYR A 49 -4.68 4.12 -3.70
CA TYR A 49 -4.51 2.70 -4.03
C TYR A 49 -5.75 2.14 -4.75
N ARG A 50 -6.96 2.52 -4.33
CA ARG A 50 -8.21 2.11 -4.97
C ARG A 50 -8.29 2.57 -6.42
N LEU A 51 -7.93 3.83 -6.70
CA LEU A 51 -7.88 4.37 -8.06
C LEU A 51 -6.84 3.66 -8.92
N CYS A 52 -5.67 3.35 -8.35
CA CYS A 52 -4.60 2.61 -9.03
C CYS A 52 -4.92 1.13 -9.24
N SER A 53 -5.94 0.57 -8.57
CA SER A 53 -6.23 -0.87 -8.58
C SER A 53 -6.53 -1.46 -9.97
N ARG A 54 -6.90 -0.62 -10.93
CA ARG A 54 -7.19 -1.00 -12.32
C ARG A 54 -6.02 -0.74 -13.28
N LEU A 55 -4.92 -0.17 -12.78
CA LEU A 55 -3.78 0.31 -13.55
C LEU A 55 -2.50 -0.31 -12.99
N ASP A 56 -2.13 -1.48 -13.49
CA ASP A 56 -1.01 -2.25 -12.93
C ASP A 56 0.33 -1.50 -12.97
N HIS A 57 0.52 -0.62 -13.95
CA HIS A 57 1.71 0.23 -14.09
C HIS A 57 1.68 1.52 -13.26
N GLN A 58 0.54 1.88 -12.66
CA GLN A 58 0.42 3.12 -11.91
C GLN A 58 1.06 2.98 -10.53
N ASP A 59 1.99 3.88 -10.23
CA ASP A 59 2.57 4.02 -8.90
C ASP A 59 1.64 4.84 -7.98
N PRO A 60 1.05 4.23 -6.93
CA PRO A 60 0.26 4.96 -5.96
C PRO A 60 1.12 5.90 -5.09
N LEU A 61 2.39 5.58 -4.81
CA LEU A 61 3.25 6.39 -3.94
C LEU A 61 3.64 7.71 -4.59
N ALA A 62 3.85 7.72 -5.92
CA ALA A 62 4.05 8.95 -6.67
C ALA A 62 2.85 9.90 -6.53
N ILE A 63 1.61 9.39 -6.65
CA ILE A 63 0.39 10.19 -6.53
C ILE A 63 0.17 10.66 -5.07
N VAL A 64 0.43 9.79 -4.08
CA VAL A 64 0.36 10.17 -2.66
C VAL A 64 1.33 11.33 -2.36
N ARG A 65 2.56 11.26 -2.89
CA ARG A 65 3.58 12.29 -2.73
C ARG A 65 3.17 13.60 -3.40
N ASP A 66 2.65 13.54 -4.64
CA ASP A 66 2.16 14.70 -5.38
C ASP A 66 1.00 15.41 -4.65
N ARG A 67 0.08 14.62 -4.06
CA ARG A 67 -1.04 15.15 -3.27
C ARG A 67 -0.65 15.67 -1.89
N GLY A 68 0.57 15.40 -1.41
CA GLY A 68 1.04 15.83 -0.09
C GLY A 68 0.33 15.17 1.10
N VAL A 69 -0.33 14.03 0.87
CA VAL A 69 -1.12 13.27 1.86
C VAL A 69 -0.31 12.10 2.43
N GLY A 70 -0.75 11.51 3.56
CA GLY A 70 -0.17 10.25 4.03
C GLY A 70 1.33 10.25 4.34
N LYS A 71 1.88 11.35 4.86
CA LYS A 71 3.32 11.53 5.12
C LYS A 71 3.96 10.39 5.92
N GLU A 72 3.28 9.90 6.96
CA GLU A 72 3.77 8.79 7.78
C GLU A 72 3.78 7.46 7.01
N TRP A 73 2.82 7.25 6.12
CA TRP A 73 2.81 6.09 5.24
C TRP A 73 4.00 6.13 4.27
N LEU A 74 4.28 7.28 3.66
CA LEU A 74 5.44 7.46 2.77
C LEU A 74 6.76 7.17 3.49
N LYS A 75 6.96 7.72 4.70
CA LYS A 75 8.15 7.45 5.53
C LYS A 75 8.32 5.96 5.81
N ARG A 76 7.23 5.26 6.12
CA ARG A 76 7.24 3.81 6.38
C ARG A 76 7.67 3.02 5.13
N MET A 77 7.16 3.40 3.96
CA MET A 77 7.55 2.79 2.68
C MET A 77 9.05 3.01 2.39
N GLU A 78 9.57 4.20 2.66
CA GLU A 78 10.98 4.55 2.47
C GLU A 78 11.92 3.81 3.45
N ALA A 79 11.43 3.51 4.66
CA ALA A 79 12.14 2.69 5.63
C ALA A 79 12.17 1.18 5.28
N GLY A 80 11.54 0.77 4.17
CA GLY A 80 11.51 -0.62 3.70
C GLY A 80 10.54 -1.54 4.44
N GLY A 81 9.72 -0.98 5.33
CA GLY A 81 8.83 -1.64 6.30
C GLY A 81 9.17 -3.06 6.74
N ALA A 82 9.58 -3.11 8.00
CA ALA A 82 9.14 -4.08 8.98
C ALA A 82 8.87 -3.26 10.25
#